data_AF-A0A349MUT3-F1
#
_entry.id   AF-A0A349MUT3-F1
#
_cell.length_a   1.000
_cell.length_b   1.000
_cell.length_c   1.000
_cell.angle_alpha   90.00
_cell.angle_beta   90.00
_cell.angle_gamma   90.00
#
_symmetry.space_group_name_H-M   'P 1'
#
loop_
_entity.id
_entity.type
_entity.pdbx_description
1 polymer ?
#
loop_
_entity_poly.entity_id
_entity_poly.type
_entity_poly.pdbx_seq_one_letter_code
_entity_poly.pdbx_strand_id
1 'polypeptide(L)'
;YIGHVYYLLSKFSDDTLQLNSATEYLHWAAAVFNLRVNPSLHKSQRAKEESQMLGVYFLYIDDLLNDLKTHGLKEDYQTIKQCWDNAVSRVATDSSTYKAAITEHFYDNAGFGPATGALANAGYISEAKRYAELLKANIGFSNDFRSQAPDRWWEALSYMIHALWGGITAASSLLAYEKIGDHELLEASYRAFVGVLYMYDTNATTPDRKLEPGEAASTYSIAGPNINRPDLSRNRFGQSAFASDGGIFTKLFPDGDTGHDDWDMGEELAAYLMGFGQKTYVYTDDDGTVSVVNGQIVRINDNQYEITSLAPYPKVFMDAEHQHSLETTDTTVLYSVEKGFERK
;
A
#
# COMPACT_ATOMS: atom_id res chain seq x y z
N TYR A 1 0.96 1.84 -10.80
CA TYR A 1 -0.03 2.86 -11.15
C TYR A 1 -0.90 2.47 -12.34
N ILE A 2 -0.52 2.79 -13.59
CA ILE A 2 -1.47 2.69 -14.73
C ILE A 2 -2.05 1.28 -14.95
N GLY A 3 -1.28 0.23 -14.67
CA GLY A 3 -1.78 -1.15 -14.73
C GLY A 3 -2.93 -1.42 -13.75
N HIS A 4 -2.88 -0.85 -12.55
CA HIS A 4 -3.96 -0.95 -11.57
C HIS A 4 -5.17 -0.10 -11.99
N VAL A 5 -4.96 1.09 -12.57
CA VAL A 5 -6.05 1.91 -13.13
C VAL A 5 -6.81 1.15 -14.21
N TYR A 6 -6.10 0.51 -15.16
CA TYR A 6 -6.73 -0.36 -16.16
C TYR A 6 -7.44 -1.54 -15.51
N TYR A 7 -6.87 -2.13 -14.46
CA TYR A 7 -7.53 -3.20 -13.73
C TYR A 7 -8.84 -2.73 -13.09
N LEU A 8 -8.86 -1.58 -12.42
CA LEU A 8 -10.07 -1.00 -11.82
C LEU A 8 -11.12 -0.66 -12.88
N LEU A 9 -10.72 -0.12 -14.04
CA LEU A 9 -11.63 0.11 -15.17
C LEU A 9 -12.26 -1.19 -15.68
N SER A 10 -11.53 -2.31 -15.65
CA SER A 10 -12.06 -3.62 -16.03
C SER A 10 -13.16 -4.16 -15.10
N LYS A 11 -13.33 -3.56 -13.92
CA LYS A 11 -14.37 -3.97 -12.95
C LYS A 11 -15.73 -3.31 -13.21
N PHE A 12 -15.79 -2.32 -14.11
CA PHE A 12 -17.05 -1.69 -14.51
C PHE A 12 -17.78 -2.52 -15.56
N SER A 13 -19.11 -2.33 -15.66
CA SER A 13 -19.89 -2.88 -16.78
C SER A 13 -19.58 -2.14 -18.07
N ASP A 14 -19.68 -2.84 -19.20
CA ASP A 14 -19.47 -2.24 -20.54
C ASP A 14 -20.43 -1.05 -20.80
N ASP A 15 -21.65 -1.08 -20.25
CA ASP A 15 -22.61 0.03 -20.37
C ASP A 15 -22.15 1.33 -19.66
N THR A 16 -21.23 1.22 -18.70
CA THR A 16 -20.66 2.39 -17.99
C THR A 16 -19.46 2.97 -18.75
N LEU A 17 -18.73 2.13 -19.48
CA LEU A 17 -17.47 2.50 -20.12
C LEU A 17 -17.73 3.15 -21.49
N GLN A 18 -17.20 4.37 -21.69
CA GLN A 18 -17.44 5.13 -22.93
C GLN A 18 -16.43 4.87 -24.05
N LEU A 19 -15.23 4.40 -23.70
CA LEU A 19 -14.10 4.35 -24.64
C LEU A 19 -13.76 2.93 -25.10
N ASN A 20 -13.61 1.99 -24.16
CA ASN A 20 -13.20 0.61 -24.43
C ASN A 20 -13.97 -0.34 -23.51
N SER A 21 -14.02 -1.62 -23.87
CA SER A 21 -14.69 -2.65 -23.06
C SER A 21 -13.93 -3.00 -21.78
N ALA A 22 -14.62 -3.58 -20.80
CA ALA A 22 -14.02 -4.10 -19.58
C ALA A 22 -12.95 -5.16 -19.86
N THR A 23 -13.19 -6.02 -20.86
CA THR A 23 -12.24 -7.07 -21.28
C THR A 23 -10.96 -6.47 -21.87
N GLU A 24 -11.08 -5.38 -22.63
CA GLU A 24 -9.93 -4.69 -23.22
C GLU A 24 -9.05 -4.03 -22.14
N TYR A 25 -9.67 -3.37 -21.15
CA TYR A 25 -8.94 -2.85 -20.01
C TYR A 25 -8.27 -3.96 -19.18
N LEU A 26 -8.92 -5.11 -19.01
CA LEU A 26 -8.31 -6.27 -18.32
C LEU A 26 -7.06 -6.75 -19.07
N HIS A 27 -7.12 -6.84 -20.39
CA HIS A 27 -5.97 -7.19 -21.22
C HIS A 27 -4.84 -6.15 -21.13
N TRP A 28 -5.16 -4.85 -21.11
CA TRP A 28 -4.14 -3.81 -20.92
C TRP A 28 -3.52 -3.82 -19.53
N ALA A 29 -4.29 -4.09 -18.48
CA ALA A 29 -3.76 -4.29 -17.13
C ALA A 29 -2.74 -5.43 -17.10
N ALA A 30 -3.07 -6.54 -17.76
CA ALA A 30 -2.18 -7.68 -17.94
C ALA A 30 -0.92 -7.33 -18.76
N ALA A 31 -1.07 -6.64 -19.90
CA ALA A 31 0.04 -6.23 -20.74
C ALA A 31 1.02 -5.30 -20.01
N VAL A 32 0.51 -4.32 -19.26
CA VAL A 32 1.33 -3.43 -18.43
C VAL A 32 2.06 -4.20 -17.34
N PHE A 33 1.38 -5.13 -16.66
CA PHE A 33 2.02 -5.96 -15.66
C PHE A 33 3.16 -6.78 -16.28
N ASN A 34 2.90 -7.50 -17.37
CA ASN A 34 3.91 -8.28 -18.09
C ASN A 34 5.11 -7.41 -18.47
N LEU A 35 4.88 -6.23 -19.06
CA LEU A 35 5.96 -5.28 -19.35
C LEU A 35 6.79 -4.95 -18.11
N ARG A 36 6.16 -4.73 -16.95
CA ARG A 36 6.89 -4.30 -15.76
C ARG A 36 7.65 -5.40 -15.04
N VAL A 37 7.24 -6.66 -15.14
CA VAL A 37 7.91 -7.77 -14.43
C VAL A 37 8.74 -8.69 -15.34
N ASN A 38 8.72 -8.48 -16.65
CA ASN A 38 9.36 -9.36 -17.62
C ASN A 38 10.62 -8.72 -18.25
N PRO A 39 11.83 -9.13 -17.83
CA PRO A 39 13.09 -8.61 -18.37
C PRO A 39 13.27 -8.83 -19.88
N SER A 40 12.62 -9.85 -20.46
CA SER A 40 12.77 -10.16 -21.88
C SER A 40 12.16 -9.10 -22.80
N LEU A 41 11.26 -8.26 -22.28
CA LEU A 41 10.64 -7.16 -23.02
C LEU A 41 11.51 -5.88 -23.05
N HIS A 42 12.62 -5.87 -22.30
CA HIS A 42 13.49 -4.70 -22.15
C HIS A 42 14.80 -4.85 -22.92
N LYS A 43 15.23 -3.76 -23.56
CA LYS A 43 16.47 -3.75 -24.37
C LYS A 43 17.70 -3.40 -23.54
N SER A 44 17.62 -2.36 -22.70
CA SER A 44 18.75 -1.90 -21.87
C SER A 44 18.91 -2.75 -20.61
N GLN A 45 20.14 -2.83 -20.10
CA GLN A 45 20.43 -3.56 -18.86
C GLN A 45 19.71 -2.93 -17.67
N ARG A 46 19.72 -1.59 -17.56
CA ARG A 46 19.00 -0.84 -16.54
C ARG A 46 17.51 -1.20 -16.50
N ALA A 47 16.82 -1.17 -17.65
CA ALA A 47 15.39 -1.50 -17.68
C ALA A 47 15.10 -2.97 -17.32
N LYS A 48 16.02 -3.89 -17.64
CA LYS A 48 15.92 -5.28 -17.18
C LYS A 48 16.02 -5.38 -15.66
N GLU A 49 16.95 -4.66 -15.05
CA GLU A 49 17.13 -4.62 -13.59
C GLU A 49 15.92 -3.97 -12.90
N GLU A 50 15.43 -2.85 -13.42
CA GLU A 50 14.21 -2.19 -12.91
C GLU A 50 12.94 -3.04 -13.07
N SER A 51 12.86 -3.88 -14.11
CA SER A 51 11.74 -4.83 -14.26
C SER A 51 11.78 -5.97 -13.22
N GLN A 52 12.87 -6.08 -12.48
CA GLN A 52 13.03 -7.04 -11.40
C GLN A 52 12.79 -6.42 -10.02
N MET A 53 12.55 -5.11 -9.94
CA MET A 53 12.15 -4.45 -8.69
C MET A 53 10.65 -4.61 -8.46
N LEU A 54 10.25 -4.80 -7.20
CA LEU A 54 8.84 -4.83 -6.83
C LEU A 54 8.25 -3.42 -6.80
N GLY A 55 6.94 -3.34 -7.04
CA GLY A 55 6.20 -2.09 -6.98
C GLY A 55 4.79 -2.36 -6.45
N VAL A 56 3.83 -1.52 -6.85
CA VAL A 56 2.45 -1.54 -6.33
C VAL A 56 1.65 -2.81 -6.67
N TYR A 57 2.18 -3.70 -7.50
CA TYR A 57 1.38 -4.77 -8.11
C TYR A 57 0.84 -5.81 -7.12
N PHE A 58 1.44 -5.95 -5.95
CA PHE A 58 0.92 -6.85 -4.90
C PHE A 58 -0.50 -6.48 -4.47
N LEU A 59 -0.94 -5.25 -4.70
CA LEU A 59 -2.30 -4.79 -4.34
C LEU A 59 -3.40 -5.48 -5.14
N TYR A 60 -3.14 -5.94 -6.37
CA TYR A 60 -4.19 -6.39 -7.28
C TYR A 60 -3.83 -7.62 -8.11
N ILE A 61 -2.63 -8.20 -7.94
CA ILE A 61 -2.16 -9.31 -8.78
C ILE A 61 -3.01 -10.58 -8.65
N ASP A 62 -3.47 -10.92 -7.45
CA ASP A 62 -4.29 -12.13 -7.27
C ASP A 62 -5.65 -12.00 -7.94
N ASP A 63 -6.29 -10.83 -7.79
CA ASP A 63 -7.57 -10.56 -8.42
C ASP A 63 -7.42 -10.46 -9.96
N LEU A 64 -6.34 -9.85 -10.44
CA LEU A 64 -5.99 -9.83 -11.86
C LEU A 64 -5.85 -11.26 -12.41
N LEU A 65 -5.06 -12.11 -11.76
CA LEU A 65 -4.86 -13.50 -12.17
C LEU A 65 -6.18 -14.29 -12.18
N ASN A 66 -7.01 -14.10 -11.14
CA ASN A 66 -8.31 -14.75 -11.06
C ASN A 66 -9.25 -14.30 -12.18
N ASP A 67 -9.29 -13.00 -12.47
CA ASP A 67 -10.13 -12.43 -13.53
C ASP A 67 -9.66 -12.88 -14.91
N LEU A 68 -8.35 -12.89 -15.19
CA LEU A 68 -7.80 -13.42 -16.44
C LEU A 68 -8.21 -14.88 -16.67
N LYS A 69 -8.14 -15.70 -15.62
CA LYS A 69 -8.57 -17.10 -15.67
C LYS A 69 -10.08 -17.22 -15.95
N THR A 70 -10.89 -16.42 -15.26
CA THR A 70 -12.35 -16.45 -15.37
C THR A 70 -12.83 -15.96 -16.74
N HIS A 71 -12.14 -15.00 -17.34
CA HIS A 71 -12.45 -14.47 -18.68
C HIS A 71 -11.79 -15.27 -19.82
N GLY A 72 -11.10 -16.38 -19.51
CA GLY A 72 -10.51 -17.25 -20.52
C GLY A 72 -9.24 -16.71 -21.19
N LEU A 73 -8.62 -15.66 -20.63
CA LEU A 73 -7.36 -15.07 -21.09
C LEU A 73 -6.15 -15.90 -20.61
N LYS A 74 -6.09 -17.15 -21.09
CA LYS A 74 -5.16 -18.18 -20.60
C LYS A 74 -3.68 -17.85 -20.85
N GLU A 75 -3.36 -17.26 -21.99
CA GLU A 75 -1.98 -16.91 -22.34
C GLU A 75 -1.45 -15.81 -21.42
N ASP A 76 -2.19 -14.70 -21.32
CA ASP A 76 -1.88 -13.60 -20.39
C ASP A 76 -1.72 -14.11 -18.95
N TYR A 77 -2.66 -14.94 -18.48
CA TYR A 77 -2.58 -15.56 -17.16
C TYR A 77 -1.28 -16.35 -16.97
N GLN A 78 -0.92 -17.25 -17.90
CA GLN A 78 0.25 -18.10 -17.78
C GLN A 78 1.55 -17.29 -17.76
N THR A 79 1.67 -16.32 -18.68
CA THR A 79 2.86 -15.47 -18.77
C THR A 79 3.04 -14.63 -17.50
N ILE A 80 1.96 -13.98 -17.04
CA ILE A 80 2.00 -13.11 -15.87
C ILE A 80 2.26 -13.90 -14.60
N LYS A 81 1.58 -15.05 -14.41
CA LYS A 81 1.79 -15.92 -13.26
C LYS A 81 3.25 -16.35 -13.17
N GLN A 82 3.83 -16.79 -14.29
CA GLN A 82 5.23 -17.21 -14.33
C GLN A 82 6.18 -16.05 -13.99
N CYS A 83 5.95 -14.86 -14.54
CA CYS A 83 6.81 -13.71 -14.25
C CYS A 83 6.69 -13.28 -12.78
N TRP A 84 5.47 -13.27 -12.24
CA TRP A 84 5.21 -12.96 -10.84
C TRP A 84 5.89 -13.96 -9.91
N ASP A 85 5.72 -15.27 -10.14
CA ASP A 85 6.34 -16.34 -9.35
C ASP A 85 7.87 -16.23 -9.34
N ASN A 86 8.46 -15.96 -10.49
CA ASN A 86 9.89 -15.73 -10.61
C ASN A 86 10.34 -14.48 -9.85
N ALA A 87 9.54 -13.42 -9.85
CA ALA A 87 9.84 -12.19 -9.13
C ALA A 87 9.82 -12.41 -7.61
N VAL A 88 8.76 -12.99 -7.07
CA VAL A 88 8.64 -13.24 -5.62
C VAL A 88 9.63 -14.27 -5.12
N SER A 89 9.90 -15.32 -5.90
CA SER A 89 10.90 -16.35 -5.55
C SER A 89 12.32 -15.79 -5.46
N ARG A 90 12.69 -14.87 -6.38
CA ARG A 90 13.98 -14.15 -6.32
C ARG A 90 14.07 -13.31 -5.05
N VAL A 91 13.02 -12.54 -4.75
CA VAL A 91 12.98 -11.67 -3.56
C VAL A 91 13.05 -12.50 -2.27
N ALA A 92 12.39 -13.66 -2.23
CA ALA A 92 12.47 -14.59 -1.12
C ALA A 92 13.90 -15.14 -0.93
N THR A 93 14.55 -15.56 -2.02
CA THR A 93 15.93 -16.08 -2.02
C THR A 93 16.92 -15.05 -1.45
N ASP A 94 16.78 -13.79 -1.86
CA ASP A 94 17.68 -12.71 -1.45
C ASP A 94 17.28 -12.05 -0.12
N SER A 95 16.18 -12.49 0.53
CA SER A 95 15.59 -11.86 1.72
C SER A 95 16.55 -11.73 2.90
N SER A 96 17.45 -12.69 3.10
CA SER A 96 18.44 -12.67 4.19
C SER A 96 19.39 -11.47 4.14
N THR A 97 19.54 -10.86 2.96
CA THR A 97 20.40 -9.68 2.73
C THR A 97 19.61 -8.38 2.60
N TYR A 98 18.27 -8.43 2.71
CA TYR A 98 17.37 -7.30 2.48
C TYR A 98 17.54 -6.62 1.11
N LYS A 99 18.01 -7.34 0.09
CA LYS A 99 18.32 -6.76 -1.21
C LYS A 99 17.13 -6.04 -1.86
N ALA A 100 15.90 -6.51 -1.64
CA ALA A 100 14.70 -5.88 -2.19
C ALA A 100 14.26 -4.60 -1.44
N ALA A 101 14.87 -4.30 -0.29
CA ALA A 101 14.67 -3.02 0.39
C ALA A 101 15.46 -1.88 -0.28
N ILE A 102 16.42 -2.21 -1.15
CA ILE A 102 17.24 -1.26 -1.88
C ILE A 102 16.52 -0.92 -3.19
N THR A 103 16.15 0.34 -3.37
CA THR A 103 15.62 0.91 -4.62
C THR A 103 16.75 1.31 -5.55
N GLU A 104 16.46 2.06 -6.62
CA GLU A 104 17.49 2.61 -7.50
C GLU A 104 18.55 3.43 -6.73
N HIS A 105 18.13 4.09 -5.64
CA HIS A 105 18.96 5.07 -4.96
C HIS A 105 19.31 4.67 -3.52
N PHE A 106 18.37 4.09 -2.76
CA PHE A 106 18.54 3.93 -1.32
C PHE A 106 17.81 2.73 -0.73
N TYR A 107 18.16 2.43 0.51
CA TYR A 107 17.35 1.57 1.38
C TYR A 107 16.15 2.37 1.90
N ASP A 108 14.94 2.04 1.43
CA ASP A 108 13.73 2.78 1.79
C ASP A 108 12.42 1.96 1.68
N ASN A 109 11.33 2.59 2.10
CA ASN A 109 10.01 1.96 2.17
C ASN A 109 9.38 1.65 0.81
N ALA A 110 9.85 2.28 -0.28
CA ALA A 110 9.47 1.92 -1.64
C ALA A 110 10.07 0.57 -2.07
N GLY A 111 11.13 0.10 -1.40
CA GLY A 111 11.63 -1.27 -1.53
C GLY A 111 10.96 -2.24 -0.56
N PHE A 112 11.12 -2.01 0.76
CA PHE A 112 10.70 -2.99 1.76
C PHE A 112 9.19 -3.09 1.99
N GLY A 113 8.40 -2.06 1.64
CA GLY A 113 6.94 -2.13 1.59
C GLY A 113 6.48 -3.17 0.56
N PRO A 114 6.72 -2.95 -0.75
CA PRO A 114 6.39 -3.91 -1.79
C PRO A 114 6.98 -5.30 -1.57
N ALA A 115 8.21 -5.41 -1.05
CA ALA A 115 8.79 -6.71 -0.70
C ALA A 115 7.98 -7.45 0.36
N THR A 116 7.63 -6.80 1.47
CA THR A 116 6.78 -7.38 2.51
C THR A 116 5.43 -7.81 1.93
N GLY A 117 4.75 -6.92 1.23
CA GLY A 117 3.42 -7.18 0.65
C GLY A 117 3.43 -8.34 -0.34
N ALA A 118 4.37 -8.34 -1.28
CA ALA A 118 4.50 -9.39 -2.29
C ALA A 118 4.82 -10.77 -1.69
N LEU A 119 5.76 -10.82 -0.73
CA LEU A 119 6.14 -12.07 -0.07
C LEU A 119 5.00 -12.63 0.79
N ALA A 120 4.33 -11.77 1.57
CA ALA A 120 3.17 -12.16 2.37
C ALA A 120 2.06 -12.71 1.47
N ASN A 121 1.76 -12.02 0.36
CA ASN A 121 0.75 -12.45 -0.58
C ASN A 121 1.07 -13.80 -1.22
N ALA A 122 2.32 -14.01 -1.61
CA ALA A 122 2.80 -15.24 -2.24
C ALA A 122 3.04 -16.40 -1.25
N GLY A 123 2.81 -16.19 0.05
CA GLY A 123 2.95 -17.24 1.08
C GLY A 123 4.38 -17.49 1.58
N TYR A 124 5.34 -16.62 1.25
CA TYR A 124 6.69 -16.65 1.80
C TYR A 124 6.72 -16.00 3.20
N ILE A 125 6.03 -16.62 4.16
CA ILE A 125 5.72 -16.02 5.46
C ILE A 125 6.98 -15.66 6.27
N SER A 126 8.01 -16.53 6.25
CA SER A 126 9.25 -16.29 7.01
C SER A 126 10.04 -15.10 6.45
N GLU A 127 10.08 -14.98 5.13
CA GLU A 127 10.74 -13.89 4.41
C GLU A 127 9.94 -12.59 4.53
N ALA A 128 8.60 -12.68 4.47
CA ALA A 128 7.71 -11.54 4.70
C ALA A 128 7.89 -10.97 6.11
N LYS A 129 7.92 -11.83 7.14
CA LYS A 129 8.20 -11.43 8.54
C LYS A 129 9.50 -10.64 8.65
N ARG A 130 10.55 -11.09 7.95
CA ARG A 130 11.85 -10.41 7.96
C ARG A 130 11.74 -8.96 7.45
N TYR A 131 11.09 -8.72 6.31
CA TYR A 131 10.87 -7.35 5.83
C TYR A 131 9.83 -6.57 6.65
N ALA A 132 8.85 -7.25 7.26
CA ALA A 132 7.82 -6.61 8.09
C ALA A 132 8.39 -5.91 9.33
N GLU A 133 9.51 -6.40 9.89
CA GLU A 133 10.24 -5.69 10.96
C GLU A 133 10.66 -4.27 10.54
N LEU A 134 10.95 -4.06 9.25
CA LEU A 134 11.27 -2.74 8.71
C LEU A 134 10.04 -1.86 8.62
N LEU A 135 8.86 -2.42 8.34
CA LEU A 135 7.60 -1.66 8.37
C LEU A 135 7.30 -1.19 9.79
N LYS A 136 7.47 -2.05 10.80
CA LYS A 136 7.29 -1.69 12.21
C LYS A 136 8.24 -0.56 12.63
N ALA A 137 9.49 -0.61 12.20
CA ALA A 137 10.47 0.45 12.45
C ALA A 137 10.18 1.74 11.67
N ASN A 138 9.59 1.64 10.46
CA ASN A 138 9.35 2.78 9.57
C ASN A 138 8.06 3.54 9.91
N ILE A 139 7.06 2.88 10.50
CA ILE A 139 5.77 3.48 10.85
C ILE A 139 5.78 3.91 12.32
N GLY A 140 5.95 5.22 12.53
CA GLY A 140 6.01 5.82 13.86
C GLY A 140 4.75 5.59 14.71
N PHE A 141 4.94 5.62 16.03
CA PHE A 141 3.86 5.71 17.02
C PHE A 141 4.02 7.03 17.78
N SER A 142 3.02 7.90 17.66
CA SER A 142 3.04 9.25 18.24
C SER A 142 1.62 9.75 18.52
N ASN A 143 1.49 10.59 19.54
CA ASN A 143 0.25 11.35 19.80
C ASN A 143 -0.01 12.42 18.74
N ASP A 144 1.00 12.77 17.95
CA ASP A 144 0.86 13.58 16.75
C ASP A 144 0.64 12.66 15.55
N PHE A 145 -0.59 12.62 15.03
CA PHE A 145 -0.96 11.74 13.91
C PHE A 145 -0.07 11.92 12.68
N ARG A 146 0.52 13.11 12.54
CA ARG A 146 1.45 13.47 11.48
C ARG A 146 2.72 12.62 11.53
N SER A 147 3.19 12.26 12.72
CA SER A 147 4.37 11.41 12.91
C SER A 147 4.06 9.91 12.82
N GLN A 148 2.84 9.54 12.42
CA GLN A 148 2.44 8.16 12.15
C GLN A 148 2.62 7.79 10.66
N ALA A 149 2.95 8.77 9.81
CA ALA A 149 3.25 8.52 8.40
C ALA A 149 4.55 7.71 8.26
N PRO A 150 4.61 6.75 7.32
CA PRO A 150 5.82 5.99 7.05
C PRO A 150 6.98 6.91 6.61
N ASP A 151 8.12 6.80 7.27
CA ASP A 151 9.25 7.73 7.05
C ASP A 151 9.94 7.54 5.69
N ARG A 152 10.27 8.65 5.03
CA ARG A 152 11.05 8.70 3.78
C ARG A 152 12.22 9.67 3.95
N TRP A 153 13.11 9.27 4.84
CA TRP A 153 14.20 10.03 5.45
C TRP A 153 15.13 10.83 4.51
N TRP A 154 15.33 10.38 3.26
CA TRP A 154 16.29 11.01 2.35
C TRP A 154 15.68 12.17 1.53
N GLU A 155 14.37 12.16 1.31
CA GLU A 155 13.66 13.26 0.63
C GLU A 155 13.49 14.47 1.55
N ALA A 156 13.38 14.27 2.87
CA ALA A 156 13.50 15.34 3.84
C ALA A 156 14.00 14.84 5.19
N LEU A 157 14.91 15.60 5.81
CA LEU A 157 15.17 15.53 7.26
C LEU A 157 14.03 16.20 8.06
N SER A 158 12.79 15.94 7.67
CA SER A 158 11.53 16.39 8.29
C SER A 158 10.48 15.31 8.07
N TYR A 159 9.53 15.15 8.99
CA TYR A 159 8.43 14.20 8.80
C TYR A 159 7.65 14.53 7.51
N MET A 160 7.42 13.51 6.68
CA MET A 160 6.71 13.64 5.42
C MET A 160 5.62 12.58 5.26
N ILE A 161 4.51 12.94 4.62
CA ILE A 161 3.59 11.97 4.04
C ILE A 161 3.91 11.93 2.55
N HIS A 162 4.19 10.75 2.03
CA HIS A 162 4.15 10.48 0.59
C HIS A 162 2.92 9.63 0.30
N ALA A 163 2.00 10.12 -0.55
CA ALA A 163 0.72 9.45 -0.85
C ALA A 163 0.93 8.01 -1.28
N LEU A 164 1.67 7.80 -2.37
CA LEU A 164 1.93 6.46 -2.88
C LEU A 164 2.70 5.61 -1.86
N TRP A 165 4.00 5.90 -1.64
CA TRP A 165 4.86 4.99 -0.87
C TRP A 165 4.46 4.85 0.60
N GLY A 166 3.91 5.91 1.21
CA GLY A 166 3.31 5.82 2.54
C GLY A 166 2.07 4.93 2.56
N GLY A 167 1.17 5.09 1.59
CA GLY A 167 0.00 4.23 1.48
C GLY A 167 0.32 2.78 1.15
N ILE A 168 1.29 2.53 0.26
CA ILE A 168 1.80 1.19 -0.05
C ILE A 168 2.40 0.55 1.21
N THR A 169 3.18 1.29 1.98
CA THR A 169 3.74 0.80 3.25
C THR A 169 2.64 0.43 4.24
N ALA A 170 1.61 1.28 4.38
CA ALA A 170 0.44 0.99 5.21
C ALA A 170 -0.30 -0.26 4.71
N ALA A 171 -0.53 -0.39 3.40
CA ALA A 171 -1.20 -1.53 2.77
C ALA A 171 -0.40 -2.82 2.93
N SER A 172 0.92 -2.78 2.75
CA SER A 172 1.80 -3.91 2.97
C SER A 172 1.79 -4.37 4.43
N SER A 173 1.72 -3.44 5.39
CA SER A 173 1.56 -3.75 6.81
C SER A 173 0.23 -4.47 7.08
N LEU A 174 -0.86 -4.00 6.47
CA LEU A 174 -2.17 -4.66 6.59
C LEU A 174 -2.15 -6.08 6.03
N LEU A 175 -1.64 -6.23 4.82
CA LEU A 175 -1.56 -7.52 4.13
C LEU A 175 -0.64 -8.49 4.90
N ALA A 176 0.47 -7.99 5.44
CA ALA A 176 1.35 -8.76 6.30
C ALA A 176 0.60 -9.25 7.54
N TYR A 177 -0.14 -8.38 8.24
CA TYR A 177 -0.99 -8.78 9.35
C TYR A 177 -1.99 -9.87 8.94
N GLU A 178 -2.73 -9.69 7.83
CA GLU A 178 -3.73 -10.67 7.38
C GLU A 178 -3.14 -12.06 7.09
N LYS A 179 -1.83 -12.16 6.83
CA LYS A 179 -1.12 -13.42 6.53
C LYS A 179 -0.28 -13.95 7.69
N ILE A 180 0.20 -13.07 8.58
CA ILE A 180 1.16 -13.38 9.65
C ILE A 180 0.48 -13.42 11.03
N GLY A 181 -0.55 -12.60 11.25
CA GLY A 181 -1.21 -12.42 12.55
C GLY A 181 -0.49 -11.50 13.53
N ASP A 182 0.53 -10.73 13.09
CA ASP A 182 1.23 -9.77 13.96
C ASP A 182 0.41 -8.48 14.11
N HIS A 183 -0.25 -8.32 15.26
CA HIS A 183 -1.14 -7.19 15.54
C HIS A 183 -0.44 -5.81 15.54
N GLU A 184 0.88 -5.73 15.77
CA GLU A 184 1.60 -4.46 15.69
C GLU A 184 1.56 -3.93 14.26
N LEU A 185 1.55 -4.82 13.26
CA LEU A 185 1.41 -4.46 11.84
C LEU A 185 -0.01 -3.99 11.50
N LEU A 186 -1.04 -4.54 12.16
CA LEU A 186 -2.42 -4.07 12.01
C LEU A 186 -2.56 -2.65 12.53
N GLU A 187 -2.12 -2.41 13.76
CA GLU A 187 -2.15 -1.08 14.36
C GLU A 187 -1.30 -0.08 13.57
N ALA A 188 -0.14 -0.53 13.07
CA ALA A 188 0.75 0.28 12.23
C ALA A 188 0.09 0.68 10.92
N SER A 189 -0.57 -0.28 10.27
CA SER A 189 -1.32 0.00 9.06
C SER A 189 -2.39 1.05 9.30
N TYR A 190 -3.21 0.88 10.34
CA TYR A 190 -4.33 1.77 10.60
C TYR A 190 -3.89 3.21 10.84
N ARG A 191 -2.90 3.40 11.73
CA ARG A 191 -2.37 4.73 12.04
C ARG A 191 -1.69 5.38 10.84
N ALA A 192 -0.96 4.61 10.03
CA ALA A 192 -0.34 5.10 8.81
C ALA A 192 -1.38 5.55 7.76
N PHE A 193 -2.43 4.77 7.53
CA PHE A 193 -3.51 5.15 6.61
C PHE A 193 -4.23 6.42 7.06
N VAL A 194 -4.54 6.55 8.36
CA VAL A 194 -5.13 7.78 8.91
C VAL A 194 -4.23 8.99 8.65
N GLY A 195 -2.91 8.84 8.84
CA GLY A 195 -1.93 9.86 8.51
C GLY A 195 -1.94 10.24 7.02
N VAL A 196 -1.92 9.24 6.14
CA VAL A 196 -1.93 9.44 4.67
C VAL A 196 -3.19 10.15 4.18
N LEU A 197 -4.36 9.81 4.75
CA LEU A 197 -5.64 10.42 4.36
C LEU A 197 -5.70 11.94 4.60
N TYR A 198 -4.83 12.49 5.45
CA TYR A 198 -4.71 13.95 5.61
C TYR A 198 -4.35 14.68 4.32
N MET A 199 -3.70 14.01 3.36
CA MET A 199 -3.44 14.59 2.03
C MET A 199 -4.71 14.90 1.24
N TYR A 200 -5.83 14.26 1.58
CA TYR A 200 -7.13 14.45 0.94
C TYR A 200 -8.01 15.46 1.69
N ASP A 201 -7.56 15.99 2.83
CA ASP A 201 -8.31 17.01 3.55
C ASP A 201 -8.33 18.32 2.77
N THR A 202 -9.50 18.67 2.25
CA THR A 202 -9.75 19.93 1.53
C THR A 202 -9.56 21.19 2.38
N ASN A 203 -9.55 21.06 3.72
CA ASN A 203 -9.22 22.14 4.64
C ASN A 203 -7.71 22.22 4.95
N ALA A 204 -6.90 21.26 4.47
CA ALA A 204 -5.45 21.36 4.58
C ALA A 204 -4.96 22.54 3.72
N THR A 205 -4.42 23.57 4.37
CA THR A 205 -4.08 24.88 3.80
C THR A 205 -2.76 24.91 3.02
N THR A 206 -2.31 23.76 2.50
CA THR A 206 -0.89 23.47 2.30
C THR A 206 -0.27 23.64 0.92
N PRO A 207 -0.97 24.03 -0.16
CA PRO A 207 -0.25 24.53 -1.31
C PRO A 207 -0.21 26.07 -1.23
N ASP A 208 0.99 26.63 -1.20
CA ASP A 208 1.25 28.08 -1.27
C ASP A 208 0.88 28.70 -2.65
N ARG A 209 0.48 27.84 -3.58
CA ARG A 209 -0.05 28.16 -4.90
C ARG A 209 -1.28 27.30 -5.21
N LYS A 210 -2.09 27.73 -6.17
CA LYS A 210 -3.10 26.85 -6.76
C LYS A 210 -2.39 25.86 -7.70
N LEU A 211 -2.72 24.57 -7.62
CA LEU A 211 -2.27 23.58 -8.60
C LEU A 211 -2.99 23.82 -9.94
N GLU A 212 -2.24 23.78 -11.02
CA GLU A 212 -2.75 23.85 -12.40
C GLU A 212 -3.40 22.51 -12.79
N PRO A 213 -4.29 22.50 -13.79
CA PRO A 213 -4.85 21.26 -14.30
C PRO A 213 -3.75 20.29 -14.74
N GLY A 214 -3.70 19.15 -14.08
CA GLY A 214 -2.72 18.11 -14.36
C GLY A 214 -1.50 18.08 -13.43
N GLU A 215 -1.45 18.96 -12.43
CA GLU A 215 -0.49 18.87 -11.34
C GLU A 215 -1.09 18.09 -10.16
N ALA A 216 -0.27 17.24 -9.55
CA ALA A 216 -0.53 16.61 -8.27
C ALA A 216 0.67 16.83 -7.35
N ALA A 217 0.42 17.03 -6.07
CA ALA A 217 1.47 17.15 -5.07
C ALA A 217 1.40 15.92 -4.16
N SER A 218 2.10 14.87 -4.58
CA SER A 218 2.12 13.53 -3.98
C SER A 218 2.87 13.46 -2.67
N THR A 219 3.69 14.48 -2.34
CA THR A 219 4.44 14.54 -1.09
C THR A 219 4.07 15.79 -0.30
N TYR A 220 3.99 15.64 1.01
CA TYR A 220 3.74 16.72 1.95
C TYR A 220 4.76 16.67 3.09
N SER A 221 5.55 17.74 3.25
CA SER A 221 6.38 17.89 4.46
C SER A 221 5.48 18.32 5.61
N ILE A 222 5.19 17.38 6.50
CA ILE A 222 4.19 17.53 7.55
C ILE A 222 4.70 18.40 8.71
N ALA A 223 6.02 18.42 8.89
CA ALA A 223 6.71 19.20 9.91
C ALA A 223 7.58 20.31 9.30
N GLY A 224 8.02 21.23 10.16
CA GLY A 224 8.97 22.26 9.78
C GLY A 224 10.00 22.49 10.89
N PRO A 225 11.26 22.82 10.55
CA PRO A 225 11.75 23.04 9.18
C PRO A 225 12.16 21.74 8.47
N ASN A 226 11.92 21.65 7.17
CA ASN A 226 12.66 20.75 6.29
C ASN A 226 14.10 21.29 6.18
N ILE A 227 15.06 20.62 6.82
CA ILE A 227 16.45 21.09 6.92
C ILE A 227 17.13 21.12 5.55
N ASN A 228 16.77 20.19 4.66
CA ASN A 228 17.36 20.11 3.32
C ASN A 228 16.73 21.14 2.36
N ARG A 229 15.45 21.46 2.55
CA ARG A 229 14.67 22.40 1.73
C ARG A 229 13.71 23.22 2.60
N PRO A 230 14.19 24.28 3.27
CA PRO A 230 13.36 25.09 4.16
C PRO A 230 12.12 25.69 3.48
N ASP A 231 12.21 25.96 2.18
CA ASP A 231 11.11 26.43 1.32
C ASP A 231 10.00 25.40 1.13
N LEU A 232 10.29 24.10 1.28
CA LEU A 232 9.31 23.01 1.25
C LEU A 232 8.69 22.72 2.64
N SER A 233 9.11 23.43 3.70
CA SER A 233 8.58 23.22 5.05
C SER A 233 7.08 23.51 5.08
N ARG A 234 6.26 22.54 5.49
CA ARG A 234 4.79 22.67 5.52
C ARG A 234 4.19 22.95 4.13
N ASN A 235 4.84 22.53 3.06
CA ASN A 235 4.34 22.65 1.68
C ASN A 235 4.16 21.27 1.04
N ARG A 236 3.33 21.20 0.00
CA ARG A 236 3.23 20.02 -0.87
C ARG A 236 4.13 20.18 -2.10
N PHE A 237 4.73 19.08 -2.54
CA PHE A 237 5.65 19.09 -3.68
C PHE A 237 5.72 17.71 -4.36
N GLY A 238 6.15 17.70 -5.62
CA GLY A 238 6.58 16.50 -6.33
C GLY A 238 8.09 16.32 -6.27
N GLN A 239 8.59 15.20 -6.82
CA GLN A 239 10.04 14.93 -6.89
C GLN A 239 10.80 16.00 -7.70
N SER A 240 10.12 16.65 -8.65
CA SER A 240 10.58 17.81 -9.43
C SER A 240 11.16 18.95 -8.57
N ALA A 241 10.68 19.11 -7.33
CA ALA A 241 11.23 20.10 -6.41
C ALA A 241 12.73 19.88 -6.18
N PHE A 242 13.22 18.63 -6.19
CA PHE A 242 14.61 18.29 -5.91
C PHE A 242 15.56 18.41 -7.13
N ALA A 243 15.06 18.46 -8.38
CA ALA A 243 15.91 18.70 -9.57
C ALA A 243 16.47 20.11 -9.64
N SER A 244 15.70 21.08 -9.18
CA SER A 244 15.89 22.49 -9.54
C SER A 244 17.03 23.18 -8.79
N ASP A 245 17.48 22.62 -7.66
CA ASP A 245 18.45 23.26 -6.79
C ASP A 245 19.69 22.40 -6.54
N GLY A 246 20.86 23.02 -6.73
CA GLY A 246 22.18 22.46 -6.43
C GLY A 246 22.29 21.79 -5.04
N GLY A 247 23.38 21.04 -4.80
CA GLY A 247 23.71 20.55 -3.45
C GLY A 247 23.68 19.02 -3.34
N ILE A 248 23.12 18.48 -2.26
CA ILE A 248 23.04 17.01 -2.07
C ILE A 248 22.19 16.37 -3.17
N PHE A 249 21.04 16.97 -3.54
CA PHE A 249 20.14 16.40 -4.53
C PHE A 249 20.73 16.31 -5.94
N THR A 250 21.49 17.30 -6.41
CA THR A 250 22.24 17.16 -7.68
C THR A 250 23.31 16.06 -7.63
N LYS A 251 23.86 15.74 -6.45
CA LYS A 251 24.78 14.60 -6.29
C LYS A 251 24.05 13.26 -6.24
N LEU A 252 22.83 13.24 -5.72
CA LEU A 252 21.97 12.05 -5.67
C LEU A 252 21.33 11.76 -7.04
N PHE A 253 21.07 12.81 -7.82
CA PHE A 253 20.49 12.76 -9.16
C PHE A 253 21.43 13.43 -10.19
N PRO A 254 22.63 12.86 -10.44
CA PRO A 254 23.67 13.48 -11.26
C PRO A 254 23.26 13.68 -12.73
N ASP A 255 22.29 12.91 -13.21
CA ASP A 255 21.77 12.99 -14.58
C ASP A 255 20.57 13.97 -14.70
N GLY A 256 20.16 14.62 -13.61
CA GLY A 256 19.14 15.66 -13.60
C GLY A 256 17.69 15.20 -13.82
N ASP A 257 17.44 13.89 -13.95
CA ASP A 257 16.09 13.33 -14.02
C ASP A 257 15.54 13.10 -12.61
N THR A 258 14.76 14.05 -12.11
CA THR A 258 13.99 13.90 -10.86
C THR A 258 12.49 13.82 -11.15
N GLY A 259 12.10 13.47 -12.38
CA GLY A 259 10.72 13.46 -12.83
C GLY A 259 10.06 14.85 -12.94
N HIS A 260 8.84 14.84 -13.47
CA HIS A 260 7.87 15.95 -13.40
C HIS A 260 6.98 15.79 -12.15
N ASP A 261 6.07 16.73 -11.90
CA ASP A 261 5.08 16.60 -10.82
C ASP A 261 4.36 15.24 -10.92
N ASP A 262 4.60 14.41 -9.90
CA ASP A 262 4.33 12.98 -9.96
C ASP A 262 2.85 12.70 -9.61
N TRP A 263 2.22 11.85 -10.42
CA TRP A 263 0.81 11.45 -10.27
C TRP A 263 0.63 10.26 -9.33
N ASP A 264 1.54 10.14 -8.36
CA ASP A 264 1.61 9.13 -7.33
C ASP A 264 0.54 9.32 -6.23
N MET A 265 -0.72 9.52 -6.64
CA MET A 265 -1.87 9.62 -5.74
C MET A 265 -3.02 8.72 -6.19
N GLY A 266 -3.78 8.23 -5.22
CA GLY A 266 -5.02 7.48 -5.39
C GLY A 266 -4.87 5.97 -5.18
N GLU A 267 -3.67 5.41 -5.32
CA GLU A 267 -3.37 3.99 -5.03
C GLU A 267 -3.56 3.68 -3.56
N GLU A 268 -3.12 4.59 -2.69
CA GLU A 268 -3.32 4.54 -1.25
C GLU A 268 -4.79 4.63 -0.86
N LEU A 269 -5.60 5.37 -1.61
CA LEU A 269 -7.05 5.45 -1.38
C LEU A 269 -7.73 4.15 -1.81
N ALA A 270 -7.33 3.58 -2.96
CA ALA A 270 -7.79 2.26 -3.39
C ALA A 270 -7.43 1.18 -2.37
N ALA A 271 -6.18 1.18 -1.88
CA ALA A 271 -5.72 0.26 -0.84
C ALA A 271 -6.46 0.45 0.49
N TYR A 272 -6.68 1.70 0.93
CA TYR A 272 -7.50 1.99 2.10
C TYR A 272 -8.92 1.45 1.93
N LEU A 273 -9.55 1.71 0.78
CA LEU A 273 -10.92 1.28 0.51
C LEU A 273 -11.07 -0.25 0.49
N MET A 274 -10.08 -0.97 -0.03
CA MET A 274 -10.04 -2.44 -0.01
C MET A 274 -9.74 -3.02 1.38
N GLY A 275 -9.01 -2.27 2.21
CA GLY A 275 -8.75 -2.58 3.61
C GLY A 275 -9.80 -1.96 4.54
N PHE A 276 -9.39 -0.98 5.34
CA PHE A 276 -10.22 -0.31 6.36
C PHE A 276 -11.47 0.41 5.83
N GLY A 277 -11.58 0.67 4.52
CA GLY A 277 -12.83 1.16 3.93
C GLY A 277 -13.97 0.15 4.01
N GLN A 278 -13.64 -1.15 4.15
CA GLN A 278 -14.58 -2.26 4.10
C GLN A 278 -14.44 -3.26 5.26
N LYS A 279 -13.30 -3.26 5.94
CA LYS A 279 -12.93 -4.27 6.93
C LYS A 279 -12.79 -3.69 8.34
N THR A 280 -13.31 -4.42 9.32
CA THR A 280 -13.08 -4.18 10.75
C THR A 280 -12.34 -5.38 11.33
N TYR A 281 -11.34 -5.11 12.17
CA TYR A 281 -10.44 -6.13 12.65
C TYR A 281 -10.53 -6.30 14.16
N VAL A 282 -10.47 -7.54 14.61
CA VAL A 282 -10.41 -7.93 16.02
C VAL A 282 -9.14 -8.74 16.23
N TYR A 283 -8.48 -8.55 17.37
CA TYR A 283 -7.31 -9.33 17.79
C TYR A 283 -7.31 -9.48 19.31
N THR A 284 -6.49 -10.39 19.82
CA THR A 284 -6.30 -10.59 21.26
C THR A 284 -4.91 -10.09 21.63
N ASP A 285 -4.82 -9.22 22.63
CA ASP A 285 -3.57 -8.74 23.20
C ASP A 285 -2.86 -9.85 24.01
N ASP A 286 -1.57 -9.65 24.30
CA ASP A 286 -0.76 -10.58 25.10
C ASP A 286 -1.35 -10.91 26.48
N ASP A 287 -2.18 -10.01 27.04
CA ASP A 287 -2.86 -10.19 28.32
C ASP A 287 -4.25 -10.87 28.22
N GLY A 288 -4.66 -11.25 27.01
CA GLY A 288 -5.96 -11.87 26.72
C GLY A 288 -7.09 -10.87 26.48
N THR A 289 -6.81 -9.56 26.44
CA THR A 289 -7.82 -8.55 26.13
C THR A 289 -8.19 -8.57 24.65
N VAL A 290 -9.49 -8.59 24.35
CA VAL A 290 -9.97 -8.46 22.97
C VAL A 290 -10.00 -6.98 22.59
N SER A 291 -9.31 -6.65 21.51
CA SER A 291 -9.15 -5.30 20.97
C SER A 291 -9.71 -5.22 19.54
N VAL A 292 -10.10 -4.02 19.12
CA VAL A 292 -10.71 -3.77 17.81
C VAL A 292 -10.01 -2.61 17.10
N VAL A 293 -9.71 -2.80 15.81
CA VAL A 293 -9.23 -1.75 14.91
C VAL A 293 -10.30 -1.45 13.88
N ASN A 294 -10.52 -0.16 13.62
CA ASN A 294 -11.57 0.33 12.72
C ASN A 294 -12.98 -0.10 13.15
N GLY A 295 -13.23 -0.05 14.46
CA GLY A 295 -14.48 -0.48 15.08
C GLY A 295 -14.61 0.00 16.53
N GLN A 296 -15.72 -0.35 17.15
CA GLN A 296 -15.98 -0.21 18.58
C GLN A 296 -16.28 -1.59 19.16
N ILE A 297 -15.92 -1.81 20.42
CA ILE A 297 -16.13 -3.07 21.13
C ILE A 297 -16.89 -2.81 22.43
N VAL A 298 -17.91 -3.62 22.69
CA VAL A 298 -18.65 -3.64 23.95
C VAL A 298 -18.70 -5.07 24.47
N ARG A 299 -18.19 -5.31 25.68
CA ARG A 299 -18.29 -6.62 26.32
C ARG A 299 -19.72 -6.87 26.79
N ILE A 300 -20.36 -7.93 26.29
CA ILE A 300 -21.72 -8.32 26.69
C ILE A 300 -21.67 -9.24 27.92
N ASN A 301 -20.75 -10.21 27.91
CA ASN A 301 -20.51 -11.13 29.02
C ASN A 301 -19.06 -11.64 28.98
N ASP A 302 -18.74 -12.64 29.80
CA ASP A 302 -17.35 -13.09 29.96
C ASP A 302 -16.68 -13.53 28.66
N ASN A 303 -17.45 -14.11 27.72
CA ASN A 303 -16.94 -14.74 26.51
C ASN A 303 -17.52 -14.15 25.21
N GLN A 304 -18.28 -13.06 25.29
CA GLN A 304 -18.95 -12.49 24.12
C GLN A 304 -18.88 -10.97 24.09
N TYR A 305 -18.59 -10.47 22.90
CA TYR A 305 -18.43 -9.05 22.59
C TYR A 305 -19.39 -8.65 21.48
N GLU A 306 -19.87 -7.42 21.53
CA GLU A 306 -20.50 -6.74 20.41
C GLU A 306 -19.43 -5.90 19.70
N ILE A 307 -19.26 -6.12 18.40
CA ILE A 307 -18.31 -5.37 17.56
C ILE A 307 -19.11 -4.53 16.58
N THR A 308 -18.93 -3.22 16.62
CA THR A 308 -19.53 -2.28 15.66
C THR A 308 -18.47 -1.77 14.70
N SER A 309 -18.67 -1.95 13.41
CA SER A 309 -17.77 -1.47 12.36
C SER A 309 -17.82 0.05 12.25
N LEU A 310 -16.65 0.67 12.09
CA LEU A 310 -16.51 2.08 11.70
C LEU A 310 -16.11 2.25 10.22
N ALA A 311 -16.05 1.15 9.46
CA ALA A 311 -15.77 1.19 8.04
C ALA A 311 -16.89 1.96 7.30
N PRO A 312 -16.58 2.83 6.32
CA PRO A 312 -17.59 3.55 5.54
C PRO A 312 -18.47 2.63 4.70
N TYR A 313 -17.94 1.47 4.28
CA TYR A 313 -18.67 0.47 3.50
C TYR A 313 -18.50 -0.93 4.12
N PRO A 314 -19.09 -1.22 5.29
CA PRO A 314 -18.86 -2.48 6.00
C PRO A 314 -19.14 -3.70 5.13
N LYS A 315 -18.15 -4.60 5.05
CA LYS A 315 -18.24 -5.86 4.31
C LYS A 315 -17.68 -7.05 5.07
N VAL A 316 -16.65 -6.85 5.89
CA VAL A 316 -15.94 -7.96 6.54
C VAL A 316 -15.56 -7.61 7.97
N PHE A 317 -15.82 -8.52 8.89
CA PHE A 317 -15.15 -8.59 10.20
C PHE A 317 -14.10 -9.68 10.15
N MET A 318 -12.90 -9.41 10.66
CA MET A 318 -11.76 -10.33 10.55
C MET A 318 -10.95 -10.41 11.85
N ASP A 319 -10.61 -11.63 12.23
CA ASP A 319 -9.66 -11.98 13.27
C ASP A 319 -8.66 -12.95 12.63
N ALA A 320 -7.51 -12.40 12.23
CA ALA A 320 -6.52 -13.10 11.42
C ALA A 320 -5.80 -14.19 12.23
N GLU A 321 -5.62 -13.96 13.54
CA GLU A 321 -4.94 -14.87 14.46
C GLU A 321 -5.71 -16.19 14.59
N HIS A 322 -7.02 -16.12 14.77
CA HIS A 322 -7.89 -17.28 14.92
C HIS A 322 -8.51 -17.76 13.60
N GLN A 323 -8.15 -17.12 12.47
CA GLN A 323 -8.71 -17.41 11.15
C GLN A 323 -10.24 -17.29 11.09
N HIS A 324 -10.80 -16.38 11.89
CA HIS A 324 -12.23 -16.07 11.86
C HIS A 324 -12.50 -14.92 10.91
N SER A 325 -13.50 -15.08 10.05
CA SER A 325 -14.01 -13.99 9.23
C SER A 325 -15.51 -14.11 9.04
N LEU A 326 -16.18 -12.96 8.88
CA LEU A 326 -17.58 -12.89 8.55
C LEU A 326 -17.83 -11.81 7.50
N GLU A 327 -18.30 -12.26 6.33
CA GLU A 327 -18.81 -11.37 5.30
C GLU A 327 -20.25 -10.96 5.61
N THR A 328 -20.46 -9.66 5.86
CA THR A 328 -21.77 -9.09 6.10
C THR A 328 -21.77 -7.58 5.84
N THR A 329 -22.94 -7.03 5.50
CA THR A 329 -23.18 -5.58 5.46
C THR A 329 -23.75 -5.05 6.78
N ASP A 330 -23.95 -5.92 7.77
CA ASP A 330 -24.40 -5.51 9.11
C ASP A 330 -23.31 -4.67 9.76
N THR A 331 -23.69 -3.55 10.35
CA THR A 331 -22.73 -2.66 11.04
C THR A 331 -22.30 -3.21 12.39
N THR A 332 -23.03 -4.17 12.96
CA THR A 332 -22.77 -4.73 14.29
C THR A 332 -22.92 -6.25 14.28
N VAL A 333 -21.96 -6.94 14.89
CA VAL A 333 -21.91 -8.41 14.99
C VAL A 333 -21.57 -8.83 16.42
N LEU A 334 -21.87 -10.08 16.75
CA LEU A 334 -21.38 -10.72 17.97
C LEU A 334 -20.05 -11.40 17.69
N TYR A 335 -19.12 -11.38 18.64
CA TYR A 335 -17.83 -12.03 18.54
C TYR A 335 -17.50 -12.79 19.83
N SER A 336 -16.88 -13.95 19.67
CA SER A 336 -16.18 -14.66 20.74
C SER A 336 -14.91 -15.29 20.18
N VAL A 337 -13.84 -15.34 20.98
CA VAL A 337 -12.56 -15.93 20.55
C VAL A 337 -12.73 -17.39 20.12
N GLU A 338 -13.61 -18.15 20.78
CA GLU A 338 -13.81 -19.57 20.50
C GLU A 338 -14.68 -19.85 19.26
N LYS A 339 -15.71 -19.02 19.00
CA LYS A 339 -16.70 -19.27 17.94
C LYS A 339 -16.56 -18.34 16.73
N GLY A 340 -15.74 -17.31 16.84
CA GLY A 340 -15.64 -16.25 15.85
C GLY A 340 -16.87 -15.33 15.86
N PHE A 341 -17.26 -14.89 14.66
CA PHE A 341 -18.28 -13.87 14.44
C PHE A 341 -19.66 -14.48 14.15
N GLU A 342 -20.70 -13.91 14.73
CA GLU A 342 -22.10 -14.26 14.50
C GLU A 342 -22.91 -13.01 14.16
N ARG A 343 -23.86 -13.12 13.23
CA ARG A 343 -24.82 -12.04 12.96
C ARG A 343 -25.74 -11.86 14.16
N LYS A 344 -26.09 -10.61 14.46
CA LYS A 344 -26.98 -10.26 15.56
C LYS A 344 -28.45 -10.51 15.22
#